data_AF-A0A2E9VL18-F1
#
_entry.id   AF-A0A2E9VL18-F1
#
_cell.length_a   1.000
_cell.length_b   1.000
_cell.length_c   1.000
_cell.angle_alpha   90.00
_cell.angle_beta   90.00
_cell.angle_gamma   90.00
#
_symmetry.space_group_name_H-M   'P 1'
#
loop_
_entity.id
_entity.type
_entity.pdbx_description
1 polymer ?
#
loop_
_entity_poly.entity_id
_entity_poly.type
_entity_poly.pdbx_seq_one_letter_code
_entity_poly.pdbx_strand_id
1 'polypeptide(L)'
;MAVKKQPDPQSGTLHECANDWFRQFLKHLEIFLVETGQGLSSDSDTADYSLAAMQAVKLTLLDSGHNHEQILALFGRVAFEDADISKTPEWTTEKNRRRFELIDGDIQGTLSQNEQLELAGLTQLMRQHVDSEANMPVAGARKLHRYLTGLDSESTDSEP
;
A
#
# COMPACT_ATOMS: atom_id res chain seq x y z
N MET A 1 3.78 -22.17 12.00
CA MET A 1 2.58 -21.50 12.57
C MET A 1 2.11 -20.51 11.53
N ALA A 2 0.86 -20.55 11.09
CA ALA A 2 0.34 -19.62 10.09
C ALA A 2 0.35 -18.20 10.66
N VAL A 3 1.10 -17.29 10.03
CA VAL A 3 1.12 -15.88 10.41
C VAL A 3 -0.28 -15.32 10.16
N LYS A 4 -0.87 -14.71 11.19
CA LYS A 4 -2.17 -14.05 11.08
C LYS A 4 -2.05 -12.95 10.03
N LYS A 5 -2.99 -12.87 9.08
CA LYS A 5 -3.04 -11.77 8.11
C LYS A 5 -3.08 -10.43 8.85
N GLN A 6 -2.46 -9.41 8.27
CA GLN A 6 -2.45 -8.05 8.80
C GLN A 6 -3.88 -7.60 9.21
N PRO A 7 -4.04 -6.96 10.38
CA PRO A 7 -5.33 -6.40 10.79
C PRO A 7 -5.86 -5.41 9.76
N ASP A 8 -7.17 -5.43 9.50
CA ASP A 8 -7.80 -4.51 8.56
C ASP A 8 -7.66 -3.05 9.06
N PRO A 9 -6.98 -2.16 8.31
CA PRO A 9 -6.83 -0.76 8.68
C PRO A 9 -8.16 0.00 8.76
N GLN A 10 -9.24 -0.51 8.15
CA GLN A 10 -10.56 0.14 8.20
C GLN A 10 -11.36 -0.13 9.47
N SER A 11 -10.91 -1.04 10.34
CA SER A 11 -11.69 -1.46 11.52
C SER A 11 -11.72 -0.44 12.67
N GLY A 12 -10.90 0.62 12.63
CA GLY A 12 -10.96 1.77 13.55
C GLY A 12 -10.61 1.49 15.03
N THR A 13 -10.64 0.23 15.46
CA THR A 13 -10.26 -0.24 16.79
C THR A 13 -9.08 -1.18 16.67
N LEU A 14 -7.94 -0.84 17.27
CA LEU A 14 -6.79 -1.75 17.41
C LEU A 14 -7.21 -2.95 18.25
N HIS A 15 -7.71 -4.00 17.60
CA HIS A 15 -8.11 -5.24 18.22
C HIS A 15 -6.91 -5.86 18.97
N GLU A 16 -7.13 -6.61 20.06
CA GLU A 16 -6.05 -7.22 20.85
C GLU A 16 -5.12 -8.11 19.99
N CYS A 17 -5.71 -8.77 18.98
CA CYS A 17 -5.02 -9.51 17.91
C CYS A 17 -4.02 -8.68 17.08
N ALA A 18 -4.18 -7.36 16.99
CA ALA A 18 -3.24 -6.48 16.31
C ALA A 18 -1.92 -6.39 17.07
N ASN A 19 -1.95 -6.41 18.41
CA ASN A 19 -0.74 -6.40 19.24
C ASN A 19 0.08 -7.68 19.04
N ASP A 20 -0.59 -8.84 18.99
CA ASP A 20 0.04 -10.13 18.65
C ASP A 20 0.68 -10.08 17.26
N TRP A 21 -0.04 -9.52 16.28
CA TRP A 21 0.47 -9.39 14.92
C TRP A 21 1.70 -8.48 14.86
N PHE A 22 1.66 -7.31 15.50
CA PHE A 22 2.80 -6.40 15.55
C PHE A 22 4.03 -7.04 16.20
N ARG A 23 3.84 -7.76 17.31
CA ARG A 23 4.93 -8.49 17.98
C ARG A 23 5.54 -9.55 17.07
N GLN A 24 4.70 -10.28 16.35
CA GLN A 24 5.16 -11.29 15.42
C GLN A 24 5.89 -10.69 14.21
N PHE A 25 5.37 -9.58 13.67
CA PHE A 25 6.01 -8.82 12.60
C PHE A 25 7.39 -8.33 13.03
N LEU A 26 7.50 -7.69 14.21
CA LEU A 26 8.78 -7.19 14.73
C LEU A 26 9.78 -8.32 14.96
N LYS A 27 9.32 -9.47 15.48
CA LYS A 27 10.18 -10.64 15.66
C LYS A 27 10.74 -11.15 14.33
N HIS A 28 9.91 -11.24 13.29
CA HIS A 28 10.37 -11.68 11.98
C HIS A 28 11.28 -10.65 11.31
N LEU A 29 10.99 -9.36 11.49
CA LEU A 29 11.86 -8.29 11.02
C LEU A 29 13.26 -8.37 11.64
N GLU A 30 13.34 -8.59 12.95
CA GLU A 30 14.62 -8.76 13.66
C GLU A 30 15.40 -9.96 13.13
N ILE A 31 14.73 -11.11 12.96
CA ILE A 31 15.36 -12.32 12.40
C ILE A 31 15.91 -12.03 11.00
N PHE A 32 15.09 -11.46 10.12
CA PHE A 32 15.51 -11.20 8.74
C PHE A 32 16.59 -10.12 8.64
N LEU A 33 16.61 -9.12 9.52
CA LEU A 33 17.70 -8.14 9.57
C LEU A 33 19.03 -8.77 9.97
N VAL A 34 19.01 -9.68 10.95
CA VAL A 34 20.20 -10.43 11.33
C VAL A 34 20.65 -11.35 10.20
N GLU A 35 19.73 -12.06 9.55
CA GLU A 35 20.02 -12.97 8.45
C GLU A 35 20.60 -12.25 7.22
N THR A 36 19.99 -11.14 6.79
CA THR A 36 20.51 -10.37 5.65
C THR A 36 21.80 -9.62 6.01
N GLY A 37 21.93 -9.17 7.26
CA GLY A 37 23.12 -8.49 7.77
C GLY A 37 24.34 -9.40 7.93
N GLN A 38 24.17 -10.70 8.16
CA GLN A 38 25.28 -11.66 8.26
C GLN A 38 26.12 -11.77 6.98
N GLY A 39 25.56 -11.40 5.83
CA GLY A 39 26.28 -11.35 4.55
C GLY A 39 27.14 -10.09 4.36
N LEU A 40 27.04 -9.11 5.25
CA LEU A 40 27.74 -7.84 5.14
C LEU A 40 29.15 -7.92 5.76
N SER A 41 30.11 -7.31 5.07
CA SER A 41 31.48 -7.19 5.55
C SER A 41 31.71 -5.83 6.22
N SER A 42 32.79 -5.70 6.99
CA SER A 42 33.23 -4.40 7.51
C SER A 42 33.58 -3.40 6.41
N ASP A 43 33.87 -3.90 5.20
CA ASP A 43 34.21 -3.09 4.03
C ASP A 43 32.98 -2.76 3.15
N SER A 44 31.78 -3.20 3.55
CA SER A 44 30.54 -2.92 2.81
C SER A 44 30.19 -1.44 2.85
N ASP A 45 29.68 -0.92 1.74
CA ASP A 45 29.27 0.48 1.64
C ASP A 45 27.83 0.67 2.13
N THR A 46 27.42 1.91 2.36
CA THR A 46 26.08 2.30 2.81
C THR A 46 24.97 1.75 1.91
N ALA A 47 25.24 1.61 0.61
CA ALA A 47 24.32 1.01 -0.36
C ALA A 47 24.07 -0.49 -0.10
N ASP A 48 25.07 -1.22 0.39
CA ASP A 48 24.94 -2.64 0.71
C ASP A 48 24.09 -2.83 1.98
N TYR A 49 24.30 -1.98 2.98
CA TYR A 49 23.49 -1.95 4.20
C TYR A 49 22.03 -1.60 3.90
N SER A 50 21.78 -0.60 3.04
CA SER A 50 20.42 -0.23 2.66
C SER A 50 19.74 -1.33 1.86
N LEU A 51 20.45 -2.01 0.97
CA LEU A 51 19.94 -3.16 0.23
C LEU A 51 19.58 -4.32 1.17
N ALA A 52 20.46 -4.66 2.12
CA ALA A 52 20.21 -5.71 3.10
C ALA A 52 19.00 -5.40 3.99
N ALA A 53 18.86 -4.14 4.41
CA ALA A 53 17.69 -3.69 5.16
C ALA A 53 16.40 -3.80 4.33
N MET A 54 16.40 -3.34 3.07
CA MET A 54 15.25 -3.47 2.16
C MET A 54 14.88 -4.93 1.91
N GLN A 55 15.87 -5.83 1.78
CA GLN A 55 15.62 -7.26 1.65
C GLN A 55 14.95 -7.83 2.90
N ALA A 56 15.41 -7.45 4.10
CA ALA A 56 14.78 -7.88 5.35
C ALA A 56 13.32 -7.40 5.45
N VAL A 57 13.05 -6.15 5.08
CA VAL A 57 11.67 -5.62 5.02
C VAL A 57 10.82 -6.41 4.03
N LYS A 58 11.34 -6.67 2.81
CA LYS A 58 10.64 -7.47 1.80
C LYS A 58 10.29 -8.87 2.30
N LEU A 59 11.23 -9.58 2.93
CA LEU A 59 11.00 -10.92 3.48
C LEU A 59 9.96 -10.90 4.60
N THR A 60 10.03 -9.92 5.50
CA THR A 60 9.03 -9.74 6.57
C THR A 60 7.63 -9.52 6.00
N LEU A 61 7.51 -8.70 4.95
CA LEU A 61 6.22 -8.44 4.29
C LEU A 61 5.67 -9.70 3.62
N LEU A 62 6.51 -10.47 2.93
CA LEU A 62 6.11 -11.76 2.35
C LEU A 62 5.60 -12.73 3.42
N ASP A 63 6.31 -12.83 4.54
CA ASP A 63 5.94 -13.72 5.64
C ASP A 63 4.66 -13.28 6.37
N SER A 64 4.38 -11.97 6.38
CA SER A 64 3.09 -11.42 6.85
C SER A 64 1.91 -11.66 5.89
N GLY A 65 2.16 -12.27 4.73
CA GLY A 65 1.14 -12.67 3.75
C GLY A 65 0.91 -11.67 2.62
N HIS A 66 1.80 -10.68 2.43
CA HIS A 66 1.74 -9.82 1.25
C HIS A 66 2.25 -10.56 0.01
N ASN A 67 1.63 -10.29 -1.13
CA ASN A 67 2.16 -10.76 -2.42
C ASN A 67 3.18 -9.76 -3.00
N HIS A 68 3.87 -10.17 -4.07
CA HIS A 68 4.93 -9.36 -4.67
C HIS A 68 4.42 -8.00 -5.18
N GLU A 69 3.24 -7.96 -5.80
CA GLU A 69 2.64 -6.72 -6.33
C GLU A 69 2.29 -5.72 -5.22
N GLN A 70 1.75 -6.21 -4.10
CA GLN A 70 1.45 -5.38 -2.92
C GLN A 70 2.73 -4.79 -2.32
N ILE A 71 3.81 -5.58 -2.26
CA ILE A 71 5.11 -5.10 -1.77
C ILE A 71 5.69 -4.05 -2.72
N LEU A 72 5.64 -4.27 -4.03
CA LEU A 72 6.08 -3.29 -5.03
C LEU A 72 5.28 -1.99 -4.91
N ALA A 73 3.96 -2.06 -4.72
CA ALA A 73 3.12 -0.89 -4.51
C ALA A 73 3.47 -0.14 -3.21
N LEU A 74 3.78 -0.86 -2.13
CA LEU A 74 4.22 -0.26 -0.86
C LEU A 74 5.56 0.45 -1.01
N PHE A 75 6.55 -0.18 -1.63
CA PHE A 75 7.85 0.45 -1.88
C PHE A 75 7.74 1.64 -2.85
N GLY A 76 6.93 1.51 -3.89
CA GLY A 76 6.60 2.63 -4.76
C GLY A 76 6.02 3.80 -3.96
N ARG A 77 5.02 3.55 -3.10
CA ARG A 77 4.46 4.59 -2.23
C ARG A 77 5.54 5.29 -1.40
N VAL A 78 6.37 4.54 -0.68
CA VAL A 78 7.41 5.12 0.19
C VAL A 78 8.40 5.97 -0.61
N ALA A 79 8.83 5.47 -1.78
CA ALA A 79 9.74 6.20 -2.66
C ALA A 79 9.14 7.53 -3.17
N PHE A 80 7.82 7.59 -3.37
CA PHE A 80 7.13 8.82 -3.78
C PHE A 80 6.72 9.72 -2.60
N GLU A 81 6.53 9.18 -1.40
CA GLU A 81 6.24 9.95 -0.18
C GLU A 81 7.49 10.67 0.35
N ASP A 82 8.68 10.07 0.23
CA ASP A 82 9.96 10.73 0.60
C ASP A 82 10.34 11.90 -0.32
N ALA A 83 9.72 12.01 -1.51
CA ALA A 83 10.05 13.07 -2.46
C ALA A 83 9.43 14.44 -2.11
N ASP A 84 8.39 14.52 -1.25
CA ASP A 84 7.78 15.79 -0.88
C ASP A 84 6.92 15.70 0.39
N ILE A 85 7.55 15.79 1.57
CA ILE A 85 6.84 15.83 2.87
C ILE A 85 5.98 17.12 3.01
N SER A 86 6.08 18.07 2.07
CA SER A 86 5.40 19.38 2.15
C SER A 86 4.29 19.63 1.13
N LYS A 87 4.17 18.80 0.09
CA LYS A 87 3.12 18.96 -0.92
C LYS A 87 2.54 17.59 -1.24
N THR A 88 1.24 17.44 -1.01
CA THR A 88 0.47 16.36 -1.64
C THR A 88 0.81 16.34 -3.13
N PRO A 89 1.43 15.27 -3.65
CA PRO A 89 1.90 15.24 -5.03
C PRO A 89 0.71 15.32 -5.98
N GLU A 90 0.47 16.50 -6.53
CA GLU A 90 -0.64 16.76 -7.45
C GLU A 90 -0.52 15.86 -8.68
N TRP A 91 -1.65 15.27 -9.09
CA TRP A 91 -1.73 14.44 -10.28
C TRP A 91 -1.74 15.33 -11.52
N THR A 92 -0.79 15.14 -12.43
CA THR A 92 -0.63 15.98 -13.63
C THR A 92 -0.76 15.15 -14.91
N THR A 93 -1.11 15.81 -16.02
CA THR A 93 -1.17 15.18 -17.35
C THR A 93 0.16 14.53 -17.74
N GLU A 94 1.28 15.10 -17.32
CA GLU A 94 2.62 14.56 -17.59
C GLU A 94 2.88 13.25 -16.84
N LYS A 95 2.49 13.16 -15.56
CA LYS A 95 2.55 11.90 -14.79
C LYS A 95 1.65 10.82 -15.40
N ASN A 96 0.49 11.21 -15.92
CA ASN A 96 -0.40 10.29 -16.61
C ASN A 96 0.20 9.80 -17.94
N ARG A 97 0.83 10.69 -18.72
CA ARG A 97 1.56 10.35 -19.95
C ARG A 97 2.67 9.34 -19.65
N ARG A 98 3.51 9.62 -18.65
CA ARG A 98 4.59 8.73 -18.21
C ARG A 98 4.04 7.37 -17.74
N ARG A 99 2.94 7.35 -17.00
CA ARG A 99 2.27 6.10 -16.58
C ARG A 99 1.84 5.26 -17.79
N PHE A 100 1.32 5.87 -18.86
CA PHE A 100 0.95 5.13 -20.07
C PHE A 100 2.16 4.52 -20.78
N GLU A 101 3.26 5.26 -20.91
CA GLU A 101 4.50 4.72 -21.48
C GLU A 101 5.00 3.49 -20.72
N LEU A 102 4.93 3.55 -19.39
CA LEU A 102 5.30 2.43 -18.53
C LEU A 102 4.31 1.25 -18.65
N ILE A 103 3.00 1.50 -18.77
CA ILE A 103 2.04 0.41 -19.00
C ILE A 103 2.32 -0.29 -20.34
N ASP A 104 2.63 0.47 -21.39
CA ASP A 104 2.97 -0.10 -22.69
C ASP A 104 4.25 -0.96 -22.60
N GLY A 105 5.26 -0.49 -21.86
CA GLY A 105 6.49 -1.26 -21.61
C GLY A 105 6.25 -2.52 -20.76
N ASP A 106 5.32 -2.47 -19.80
CA ASP A 106 4.94 -3.63 -18.97
C ASP A 106 4.24 -4.70 -19.81
N ILE A 107 3.30 -4.28 -20.67
CA ILE A 107 2.60 -5.16 -21.63
C ILE A 107 3.61 -5.82 -22.58
N GLN A 108 4.63 -5.08 -23.02
CA GLN A 108 5.69 -5.59 -23.88
C GLN A 108 6.73 -6.44 -23.13
N GLY A 109 6.68 -6.47 -21.79
CA GLY A 109 7.65 -7.19 -20.95
C GLY A 109 9.06 -6.62 -21.00
N THR A 110 9.22 -5.35 -21.39
CA THR A 110 10.52 -4.68 -21.57
C THR A 110 10.93 -3.84 -20.36
N LEU A 111 10.10 -3.82 -19.32
CA LEU A 111 10.20 -2.90 -18.21
C LEU A 111 11.27 -3.32 -17.20
N SER A 112 12.14 -2.39 -16.82
CA SER A 112 13.14 -2.61 -15.77
C SER A 112 12.52 -2.60 -14.37
N GLN A 113 13.22 -3.14 -13.37
CA GLN A 113 12.73 -3.13 -11.98
C GLN A 113 12.48 -1.73 -11.41
N ASN A 114 13.30 -0.75 -11.81
CA ASN A 114 13.13 0.64 -11.40
C ASN A 114 11.87 1.25 -12.03
N GLU A 115 11.62 0.94 -13.29
CA GLU A 115 10.40 1.36 -13.98
C GLU A 115 9.15 0.68 -13.39
N GLN A 116 9.27 -0.56 -12.89
CA GLN A 116 8.14 -1.27 -12.25
C GLN A 116 7.75 -0.59 -10.95
N LEU A 117 8.75 -0.15 -10.16
CA LEU A 117 8.53 0.65 -8.96
C LEU A 117 7.92 2.02 -9.30
N GLU A 118 8.41 2.67 -10.36
CA GLU A 118 7.86 3.94 -10.87
C GLU A 118 6.38 3.78 -11.26
N LEU A 119 6.06 2.74 -12.03
CA LEU A 119 4.69 2.43 -12.46
C LEU A 119 3.77 2.14 -11.27
N ALA A 120 4.26 1.38 -10.29
CA ALA A 120 3.51 1.06 -9.08
C ALA A 120 3.19 2.34 -8.28
N GLY A 121 4.17 3.23 -8.11
CA GLY A 121 3.99 4.51 -7.44
C GLY A 121 3.04 5.46 -8.18
N LEU A 122 3.19 5.61 -9.50
CA LEU A 122 2.29 6.42 -10.33
C LEU A 122 0.85 5.88 -10.32
N THR A 123 0.68 4.56 -10.34
CA THR A 123 -0.65 3.93 -10.25
C THR A 123 -1.30 4.17 -8.88
N GLN A 124 -0.52 4.15 -7.81
CA GLN A 124 -1.03 4.45 -6.47
C GLN A 124 -1.43 5.92 -6.32
N LEU A 125 -0.64 6.85 -6.88
CA LEU A 125 -0.99 8.27 -6.92
C LEU A 125 -2.27 8.53 -7.73
N MET A 126 -2.43 7.85 -8.86
CA MET A 126 -3.65 7.92 -9.66
C MET A 126 -4.88 7.47 -8.88
N ARG A 127 -4.78 6.34 -8.15
CA ARG A 127 -5.87 5.85 -7.28
C ARG A 127 -6.25 6.88 -6.23
N GLN A 128 -5.26 7.43 -5.52
CA GLN A 128 -5.51 8.48 -4.51
C GLN A 128 -6.17 9.73 -5.11
N HIS A 129 -5.77 10.13 -6.32
CA HIS A 129 -6.39 11.23 -7.03
C HIS A 129 -7.84 10.93 -7.42
N VAL A 130 -8.12 9.74 -7.95
CA VAL A 130 -9.47 9.30 -8.34
C VAL A 130 -10.39 9.15 -7.12
N ASP A 131 -9.87 8.61 -6.02
CA ASP A 131 -10.61 8.39 -4.77
C ASP A 131 -10.78 9.68 -3.94
N SER A 132 -10.15 10.79 -4.33
CA SER A 132 -10.33 12.07 -3.66
C SER A 132 -11.76 12.62 -3.87
N GLU A 133 -12.35 13.22 -2.83
CA GLU A 133 -13.73 13.73 -2.85
C GLU A 133 -13.97 14.80 -3.94
N ALA A 134 -12.90 15.44 -4.43
CA ALA A 134 -12.97 16.39 -5.53
C ALA A 134 -13.35 15.75 -6.87
N ASN A 135 -13.00 14.48 -7.08
CA ASN A 135 -13.17 13.78 -8.37
C ASN A 135 -14.35 12.80 -8.39
N MET A 136 -14.71 12.21 -7.25
CA MET A 136 -15.96 11.49 -7.09
C MET A 136 -16.71 12.06 -5.88
N PRO A 137 -17.92 12.62 -6.03
CA PRO A 137 -18.75 13.03 -4.90
C PRO A 137 -19.36 11.79 -4.22
N VAL A 138 -18.51 10.90 -3.70
CA VAL A 138 -18.90 9.68 -2.98
C VAL A 138 -19.66 10.06 -1.70
N ALA A 139 -19.38 11.24 -1.13
CA ALA A 139 -20.15 11.79 -0.01
C ALA A 139 -21.64 11.98 -0.38
N GLY A 140 -21.92 12.48 -1.58
CA GLY A 140 -23.29 12.62 -2.10
C GLY A 140 -23.96 11.27 -2.33
N ALA A 141 -23.24 10.33 -2.95
CA ALA A 141 -23.73 8.97 -3.18
C ALA A 141 -23.99 8.19 -1.87
N ARG A 142 -23.11 8.33 -0.87
CA ARG A 142 -23.28 7.74 0.47
C ARG A 142 -24.46 8.36 1.22
N LYS A 143 -24.67 9.67 1.10
CA LYS A 143 -25.83 10.37 1.68
C LYS A 143 -27.13 9.89 1.04
N LEU A 144 -27.16 9.74 -0.28
CA LEU A 144 -28.30 9.21 -1.03
C LEU A 144 -28.59 7.75 -0.64
N HIS A 145 -27.56 6.89 -0.61
CA HIS A 145 -27.71 5.49 -0.19
C HIS A 145 -28.29 5.38 1.22
N ARG A 146 -27.80 6.18 2.17
CA ARG A 146 -28.33 6.22 3.54
C ARG A 146 -29.77 6.70 3.61
N TYR A 147 -30.16 7.65 2.75
CA TYR A 147 -31.53 8.14 2.67
C TYR A 147 -32.47 7.07 2.09
N LEU A 148 -32.06 6.38 1.03
CA LEU A 148 -32.86 5.33 0.38
C LEU A 148 -33.01 4.07 1.25
N THR A 149 -31.93 3.65 1.92
CA THR A 149 -31.98 2.47 2.83
C THR A 149 -32.65 2.77 4.18
N GLY A 150 -32.77 4.04 4.58
CA GLY A 150 -33.54 4.45 5.76
C GLY A 150 -35.06 4.47 5.53
N LEU A 151 -35.50 4.77 4.31
CA LEU A 151 -36.94 4.85 3.97
C LEU A 151 -37.64 3.48 3.84
N ASP A 152 -36.89 2.40 3.60
CA ASP A 152 -37.46 1.04 3.53
C ASP A 152 -37.78 0.43 4.91
N SER A 153 -37.41 1.10 6.01
CA SER A 153 -37.64 0.60 7.39
C SER A 153 -38.89 1.16 8.08
N GLU A 154 -39.69 2.00 7.40
CA GLU A 154 -40.87 2.66 8.00
C GLU A 154 -42.20 2.39 7.25
N SER A 155 -42.31 1.28 6.50
CA SER A 155 -43.54 0.91 5.78
C SER A 155 -44.15 -0.45 6.16
N THR A 156 -43.77 -1.02 7.31
CA THR A 156 -44.41 -2.23 7.86
C THR A 156 -44.58 -2.14 9.36
N ASP A 157 -45.40 -1.20 9.82
CA ASP A 157 -46.20 -1.40 11.04
C ASP A 157 -47.22 -0.28 11.12
N SER A 158 -48.45 -0.59 10.71
CA SER A 158 -49.72 -0.08 11.25
C SER A 158 -50.77 -0.08 10.14
N GLU A 159 -51.57 -1.14 10.07
CA GLU A 159 -53.01 -0.94 9.85
C GLU A 159 -53.78 -1.91 10.78
N PRO A 160 -54.94 -1.45 11.30
CA PRO A 160 -55.60 -1.95 12.50
C PRO A 160 -56.37 -3.28 12.35
#